data_AF-A0AAD6PHG2-F1
#
_entry.id   AF-A0AAD6PHG2-F1
#
_cell.length_a   1.000
_cell.length_b   1.000
_cell.length_c   1.000
_cell.angle_alpha   90.00
_cell.angle_beta   90.00
_cell.angle_gamma   90.00
#
_symmetry.space_group_name_H-M   'P 1'
#
loop_
_entity.id
_entity.type
_entity.pdbx_description
1 polymer ?
#
loop_
_entity_poly.entity_id
_entity_poly.type
_entity_poly.pdbx_seq_one_letter_code
_entity_poly.pdbx_strand_id
1 'polypeptide(L)'
;MDDTPSTVSSMPGKGKRKSNLAVAVDSWNSSSCQDQIIKLANNQRTVNWMKKIRRQMHENPELAFEEFETSRLIRHHLDQLGIAYRWPVARTGVVATIGSGSPPLL
;
A
#
# COMPACT_ATOMS: atom_id res chain seq x y z
N MET A 1 10.18 0.02 -62.69
CA MET A 1 9.72 1.05 -63.62
C MET A 1 8.42 1.61 -63.05
N ASP A 2 8.41 1.97 -61.76
CA ASP A 2 8.98 3.23 -61.20
C ASP A 2 7.96 4.36 -61.46
N ASP A 3 7.46 5.18 -60.54
CA ASP A 3 7.72 5.45 -59.13
C ASP A 3 6.51 6.26 -58.62
N THR A 4 6.15 6.13 -57.34
CA THR A 4 5.48 7.23 -56.61
C THR A 4 6.49 8.34 -56.35
N PRO A 5 6.10 9.62 -56.25
CA PRO A 5 6.10 10.16 -54.89
C PRO A 5 5.04 11.23 -54.59
N SER A 6 4.35 10.99 -53.48
CA SER A 6 4.24 11.83 -52.28
C SER A 6 4.27 13.36 -52.43
N THR A 7 3.11 13.93 -52.15
CA THR A 7 2.86 15.33 -51.78
C THR A 7 3.71 15.78 -50.58
N VAL A 8 4.46 16.87 -50.76
CA VAL A 8 5.06 17.66 -49.68
C VAL A 8 3.99 18.53 -49.02
N SER A 9 3.93 18.53 -47.70
CA SER A 9 3.48 19.71 -46.94
C SER A 9 4.25 19.82 -45.64
N SER A 10 4.84 21.01 -45.47
CA SER A 10 5.77 21.42 -44.43
C SER A 10 5.00 22.14 -43.32
N MET A 11 5.27 21.85 -42.06
CA MET A 11 4.78 22.58 -40.86
C MET A 11 5.77 22.39 -39.67
N PRO A 12 5.76 23.27 -38.65
CA PRO A 12 6.96 23.95 -38.16
C PRO A 12 7.45 23.54 -36.76
N GLY A 13 8.64 24.03 -36.40
CA GLY A 13 8.95 24.49 -35.04
C GLY A 13 9.52 23.46 -34.06
N LYS A 14 10.84 23.52 -33.83
CA LYS A 14 11.52 22.87 -32.69
C LYS A 14 11.14 23.59 -31.39
N GLY A 15 10.08 23.14 -30.71
CA GLY A 15 9.79 23.48 -29.33
C GLY A 15 10.37 22.43 -28.38
N LYS A 16 11.44 22.74 -27.64
CA LYS A 16 11.96 21.90 -26.55
C LYS A 16 10.88 21.78 -25.45
N ARG A 17 10.08 20.71 -25.47
CA ARG A 17 9.24 20.33 -24.33
C ARG A 17 10.19 19.80 -23.24
N LYS A 18 10.62 20.68 -22.33
CA LYS A 18 11.22 20.24 -21.07
C LYS A 18 10.15 19.38 -20.37
N SER A 19 10.50 18.14 -20.08
CA SER A 19 9.64 17.19 -19.38
C SER A 19 9.21 17.77 -18.03
N ASN A 20 7.90 17.86 -17.79
CA ASN A 20 7.30 18.23 -16.50
C ASN A 20 7.45 17.13 -15.42
N LEU A 21 8.39 16.20 -15.60
CA LEU A 21 8.59 15.08 -14.67
C LEU A 21 9.32 15.51 -13.39
N ALA A 22 9.90 16.71 -13.36
CA ALA A 22 10.66 17.24 -12.23
C ALA A 22 9.83 18.13 -11.28
N VAL A 23 8.52 18.31 -11.49
CA VAL A 23 7.72 19.32 -10.76
C VAL A 23 6.71 18.71 -9.76
N ALA A 24 6.65 17.39 -9.60
CA ALA A 24 5.67 16.72 -8.72
C ALA A 24 6.27 15.92 -7.55
N VAL A 25 7.56 16.11 -7.24
CA VAL A 25 8.22 15.52 -6.06
C VAL A 25 8.39 16.53 -4.91
N ASP A 26 8.12 17.81 -5.16
CA ASP A 26 8.41 18.88 -4.20
C ASP A 26 7.13 19.52 -3.63
N SER A 27 6.35 18.78 -2.82
CA SER A 27 5.53 19.38 -1.75
C SER A 27 4.85 18.33 -0.86
N TRP A 28 5.61 17.43 -0.23
CA TRP A 28 5.13 16.76 0.98
C TRP A 28 5.92 17.36 2.14
N ASN A 29 5.27 18.23 2.92
CA ASN A 29 5.84 18.73 4.16
C ASN A 29 5.85 17.56 5.17
N SER A 30 6.93 16.77 5.15
CA SER A 30 7.06 15.45 5.80
C SER A 30 6.79 15.49 7.31
N SER A 31 7.09 16.61 7.96
CA SER A 31 6.91 16.77 9.40
C SER A 31 5.44 16.64 9.82
N SER A 32 4.50 17.23 9.07
CA SER A 32 3.09 17.28 9.46
C SER A 32 2.38 15.93 9.35
N CYS A 33 2.69 15.11 8.34
CA CYS A 33 2.08 13.79 8.18
C CYS A 33 2.65 12.80 9.20
N GLN A 34 3.98 12.81 9.39
CA GLN A 34 4.64 11.96 10.38
C GLN A 34 4.13 12.23 11.80
N ASP A 35 4.00 13.50 12.18
CA ASP A 35 3.47 13.88 13.49
C ASP A 35 2.02 13.42 13.68
N GLN A 36 1.19 13.50 12.63
CA GLN A 36 -0.18 12.99 12.66
C GLN A 36 -0.23 11.47 12.83
N ILE A 37 0.64 10.72 12.14
CA ILE A 37 0.73 9.26 12.30
C ILE A 37 1.13 8.92 13.74
N ILE A 38 2.15 9.57 14.29
CA ILE A 38 2.61 9.35 15.67
C ILE A 38 1.49 9.67 16.66
N LYS A 39 0.76 10.77 16.45
CA LYS A 39 -0.38 11.17 17.29
C LYS A 39 -1.51 10.13 17.24
N LEU A 40 -1.84 9.61 16.05
CA LEU A 40 -2.89 8.60 15.88
C LEU A 40 -2.47 7.24 16.45
N ALA A 41 -1.21 6.84 16.28
CA ALA A 41 -0.66 5.59 16.81
C ALA A 41 -0.64 5.58 18.34
N ASN A 42 -0.30 6.72 18.96
CA ASN A 42 -0.21 6.85 20.41
C ASN A 42 -1.52 7.27 21.08
N ASN A 43 -2.61 7.47 20.33
CA ASN A 43 -3.89 7.79 20.94
C ASN A 43 -4.35 6.62 21.84
N GLN A 44 -5.13 6.94 22.88
CA GLN A 44 -5.53 5.95 23.88
C GLN A 44 -6.28 4.75 23.28
N ARG A 45 -7.10 4.99 22.24
CA ARG A 45 -7.90 3.95 21.58
C ARG A 45 -7.01 2.95 20.85
N THR A 46 -6.07 3.43 20.02
CA THR A 46 -5.15 2.59 19.24
C THR A 46 -4.24 1.80 20.17
N VAL A 47 -3.66 2.45 21.20
CA VAL A 47 -2.80 1.76 22.17
C VAL A 47 -3.55 0.67 22.93
N ASN A 48 -4.79 0.94 23.36
CA ASN A 48 -5.60 -0.06 24.05
C ASN A 48 -5.97 -1.23 23.14
N TRP A 49 -6.33 -0.95 21.88
CA TRP A 49 -6.63 -1.97 20.89
C TRP A 49 -5.41 -2.87 20.60
N MET A 50 -4.23 -2.29 20.39
CA MET A 50 -2.98 -3.04 20.20
C MET A 50 -2.62 -3.91 21.41
N LYS A 51 -2.74 -3.36 22.64
CA LYS A 51 -2.51 -4.11 23.88
C LYS A 51 -3.46 -5.30 24.02
N LYS A 52 -4.74 -5.13 23.64
CA LYS A 52 -5.74 -6.20 23.69
C LYS A 52 -5.38 -7.33 22.71
N ILE A 53 -5.09 -6.99 21.45
CA ILE A 53 -4.67 -7.99 20.44
C ILE A 53 -3.45 -8.76 20.92
N ARG A 54 -2.41 -8.04 21.40
CA ARG A 54 -1.18 -8.67 21.90
C ARG A 54 -1.46 -9.60 23.09
N ARG A 55 -2.37 -9.25 23.99
CA ARG A 55 -2.77 -10.12 25.12
C ARG A 55 -3.45 -11.38 24.63
N GLN A 56 -4.42 -11.26 23.71
CA GLN A 56 -5.12 -12.42 23.15
C GLN A 56 -4.17 -13.39 22.44
N MET A 57 -3.24 -12.87 21.63
CA MET A 57 -2.22 -13.71 20.98
C MET A 57 -1.26 -14.37 21.99
N HIS A 58 -0.95 -13.69 23.10
CA HIS A 58 -0.03 -14.20 24.10
C HIS A 58 -0.68 -15.18 25.10
N GLU A 59 -1.99 -15.11 25.28
CA GLU A 59 -2.77 -16.05 26.10
C GLU A 59 -2.87 -17.43 25.44
N ASN A 60 -2.80 -17.51 24.10
CA ASN A 60 -2.83 -18.75 23.34
C ASN A 60 -1.72 -18.78 22.28
N PRO A 61 -0.45 -18.98 22.66
CA PRO A 61 0.64 -19.11 21.69
C PRO A 61 0.48 -20.41 20.88
N GLU A 62 0.48 -20.30 19.56
CA GLU A 62 0.41 -21.43 18.63
C GLU A 62 1.80 -21.75 18.05
N LEU A 63 1.99 -22.99 17.60
CA LEU A 63 3.25 -23.44 16.97
C LEU A 63 3.36 -22.95 15.52
N ALA A 64 4.59 -22.95 15.02
CA ALA A 64 4.86 -22.61 13.63
C ALA A 64 4.02 -23.47 12.66
N PHE A 65 3.36 -22.81 11.71
CA PHE A 65 2.42 -23.39 10.73
C PHE A 65 1.09 -23.89 11.29
N GLU A 66 0.85 -23.82 12.60
CA GLU A 66 -0.38 -24.26 13.27
C GLU A 66 -1.15 -23.08 13.88
N GLU A 67 -0.91 -21.87 13.40
CA GLU A 67 -1.48 -20.63 13.93
C GLU A 67 -2.93 -20.38 13.44
N PHE A 68 -3.82 -21.34 13.69
CA PHE A 68 -5.20 -21.29 13.21
C PHE A 68 -6.02 -20.17 13.87
N GLU A 69 -5.93 -20.04 15.19
CA GLU A 69 -6.65 -19.02 15.95
C GLU A 69 -6.03 -17.63 15.74
N THR A 70 -4.70 -17.55 15.64
CA THR A 70 -3.99 -16.31 15.31
C THR A 70 -4.39 -15.83 13.91
N SER A 71 -4.41 -16.73 12.92
CA SER A 71 -4.87 -16.42 11.56
C SER A 71 -6.33 -15.94 11.55
N ARG A 72 -7.21 -16.60 12.31
CA ARG A 72 -8.61 -16.21 12.47
C ARG A 72 -8.75 -14.82 13.10
N LEU A 73 -7.99 -14.53 14.14
CA LEU A 73 -8.00 -13.24 14.84
C LEU A 73 -7.57 -12.10 13.91
N ILE A 74 -6.51 -12.30 13.11
CA ILE A 74 -6.03 -11.32 12.13
C ILE A 74 -7.13 -11.02 11.10
N ARG A 75 -7.72 -12.07 10.51
CA ARG A 75 -8.80 -11.92 9.51
C ARG A 75 -10.01 -11.19 10.06
N HIS A 76 -10.43 -11.51 11.29
CA HIS A 76 -11.53 -10.81 11.96
C HIS A 76 -11.27 -9.30 12.07
N HIS A 77 -10.05 -8.88 12.41
CA HIS A 77 -9.71 -7.46 12.47
C HIS A 77 -9.60 -6.81 11.09
N LEU A 78 -9.09 -7.53 10.08
CA LEU A 78 -9.07 -7.03 8.70
C LEU A 78 -10.50 -6.82 8.16
N ASP A 79 -11.42 -7.75 8.44
CA ASP A 79 -12.84 -7.62 8.10
C ASP A 79 -13.46 -6.36 8.75
N GLN A 80 -13.21 -6.15 10.04
CA GLN A 80 -13.68 -4.97 10.79
C GLN A 80 -13.14 -3.65 10.25
N LEU A 81 -11.91 -3.66 9.73
CA LEU A 81 -11.26 -2.50 9.13
C LEU A 81 -11.65 -2.30 7.66
N GLY A 82 -12.38 -3.25 7.05
CA GLY A 82 -12.71 -3.22 5.62
C GLY A 82 -11.51 -3.40 4.70
N ILE A 83 -10.46 -4.09 5.17
CA ILE A 83 -9.23 -4.34 4.41
C ILE A 83 -9.34 -5.68 3.70
N ALA A 84 -9.18 -5.67 2.38
CA ALA A 84 -9.16 -6.89 1.58
C ALA A 84 -7.89 -7.72 1.82
N TYR A 85 -8.04 -9.04 1.88
CA TYR A 85 -6.93 -9.98 2.05
C TYR A 85 -7.15 -11.29 1.30
N ARG A 86 -6.05 -12.02 1.06
CA ARG A 86 -6.03 -13.38 0.55
C ARG A 86 -5.69 -14.36 1.66
N TRP A 87 -6.49 -15.42 1.78
CA TRP A 87 -6.31 -16.54 2.69
C TRP A 87 -6.98 -17.79 2.10
N PRO A 88 -6.44 -19.01 2.29
CA PRO A 88 -5.19 -19.32 2.98
C PRO A 88 -3.94 -19.11 2.10
N VAL A 89 -2.83 -18.73 2.73
CA VAL A 89 -1.48 -18.70 2.11
C VAL A 89 -0.56 -19.54 2.98
N ALA A 90 0.11 -20.55 2.42
CA ALA A 90 0.97 -21.47 3.18
C ALA A 90 0.29 -22.03 4.45
N ARG A 91 -0.95 -22.54 4.30
CA ARG A 91 -1.80 -23.10 5.36
C ARG A 91 -2.49 -22.05 6.24
N THR A 92 -1.76 -21.31 7.06
CA THR A 92 -2.32 -20.36 8.05
C THR A 92 -2.06 -18.88 7.72
N GLY A 93 -1.14 -18.59 6.80
CA GLY A 93 -0.75 -17.24 6.42
C GLY A 93 -1.87 -16.42 5.75
N VAL A 94 -1.79 -15.10 5.96
CA VAL A 94 -2.73 -14.09 5.44
C VAL A 94 -1.94 -13.00 4.72
N VAL A 95 -2.38 -12.59 3.52
CA VAL A 95 -1.79 -11.46 2.78
C VAL A 95 -2.84 -10.38 2.61
N ALA A 96 -2.70 -9.25 3.31
CA ALA A 96 -3.58 -8.09 3.19
C ALA A 96 -3.00 -7.06 2.21
N THR A 97 -3.87 -6.26 1.58
CA THR A 97 -3.45 -5.20 0.64
C THR A 97 -4.09 -3.88 1.01
N ILE A 98 -3.27 -2.83 1.13
CA ILE A 98 -3.70 -1.46 1.41
C ILE A 98 -3.07 -0.55 0.36
N GLY A 99 -3.87 0.24 -0.34
CA GLY A 99 -3.43 1.14 -1.40
C GLY A 99 -4.16 0.92 -2.72
N SER A 100 -3.67 1.57 -3.78
CA SER A 100 -4.33 1.64 -5.10
C SER A 100 -3.66 0.81 -6.21
N GLY A 101 -2.67 -0.03 -5.88
CA GLY A 101 -1.95 -0.87 -6.87
C GLY A 101 -0.63 -0.30 -7.39
N SER A 102 -0.09 0.76 -6.77
CA SER A 102 1.31 1.17 -6.92
C SER A 102 2.28 0.04 -6.51
N PRO A 103 3.57 0.07 -6.90
CA PRO A 103 4.53 -0.95 -6.52
C PRO A 103 4.47 -1.25 -5.03
N PRO A 104 4.36 -2.54 -4.62
CA PRO A 104 4.23 -2.88 -3.22
C PRO A 104 5.51 -2.50 -2.48
N LEU A 105 5.35 -1.92 -1.31
CA LEU A 105 6.41 -1.89 -0.30
C LEU A 105 6.29 -3.19 0.48
N LEU A 106 7.37 -3.98 0.48
CA LEU A 106 7.49 -5.25 1.20
C LEU A 106 8.13 -5.04 2.57
#